data_AF-A0A531LHF8-F1
#
_entry.id   AF-A0A531LHF8-F1
#
_cell.length_a   1.000
_cell.length_b   1.000
_cell.length_c   1.000
_cell.angle_alpha   90.00
_cell.angle_beta   90.00
_cell.angle_gamma   90.00
#
_symmetry.space_group_name_H-M   'P 1'
#
loop_
_entity.id
_entity.type
_entity.pdbx_description
1 polymer ?
#
loop_
_entity_poly.entity_id
_entity_poly.type
_entity_poly.pdbx_seq_one_letter_code
_entity_poly.pdbx_strand_id
1 'polypeptide(L)' 'MDNERIAELFEGLGPVSIRKMFGGKGIYFNGVIVAIVVRGELMLKADAESAPEFEAAGCRQWTYTGSRHGKLVAMPY' A
#
# COMPACT_ATOMS: atom_id res chain seq x y z
N MET A 1 10.40 5.19 6.47
CA MET A 1 10.12 6.20 5.43
C MET A 1 9.31 7.32 6.05
N ASP A 2 9.84 8.55 6.06
CA ASP A 2 9.13 9.75 6.53
C ASP A 2 8.08 10.23 5.51
N ASN A 3 7.42 11.35 5.79
CA ASN A 3 6.34 11.86 4.91
C ASN A 3 6.88 12.61 3.69
N GLU A 4 8.04 13.25 3.83
CA GLU A 4 8.68 14.02 2.76
C GLU A 4 9.11 13.09 1.63
N ARG A 5 9.80 11.99 1.98
CA ARG A 5 10.19 10.97 1.00
C ARG A 5 9.00 10.32 0.30
N ILE A 6 7.88 10.17 1.00
CA ILE A 6 6.63 9.69 0.39
C ILE A 6 6.11 10.73 -0.62
N ALA A 7 6.05 12.01 -0.25
CA ALA A 7 5.57 13.04 -1.16
C ALA A 7 6.41 13.12 -2.45
N GLU A 8 7.74 13.03 -2.33
CA GLU A 8 8.65 12.97 -3.49
C GLU A 8 8.37 11.78 -4.42
N LEU A 9 8.19 10.57 -3.86
CA LEU A 9 7.95 9.37 -4.67
C LEU A 9 6.65 9.45 -5.48
N PHE A 10 5.65 10.19 -4.98
CA PHE A 10 4.36 10.36 -5.63
C PHE A 10 4.23 11.71 -6.35
N GLU A 11 5.30 12.49 -6.48
CA GLU A 11 5.27 13.83 -7.10
C GLU A 11 4.70 13.78 -8.53
N GLY A 12 5.01 12.73 -9.30
CA GLY A 12 4.47 12.54 -10.66
C GLY A 12 2.94 12.34 -10.72
N LEU A 13 2.31 11.92 -9.62
CA LEU A 13 0.85 11.85 -9.48
C LEU A 13 0.27 13.19 -8.98
N GLY A 14 1.06 13.94 -8.22
CA GLY A 14 0.69 15.20 -7.57
C GLY A 14 0.65 15.08 -6.04
N PRO A 15 0.17 16.12 -5.32
CA PRO A 15 0.17 16.13 -3.87
C PRO A 15 -0.64 14.97 -3.27
N VAL A 16 0.02 14.16 -2.43
CA VAL A 16 -0.63 13.08 -1.67
C VAL A 16 -0.90 13.48 -0.23
N SER A 17 -1.97 12.95 0.34
CA SER A 17 -2.26 13.05 1.77
C SER A 17 -1.93 11.74 2.49
N ILE A 18 -1.41 11.85 3.71
CA ILE A 18 -0.92 10.71 4.49
C ILE A 18 -1.76 10.59 5.77
N ARG A 19 -2.29 9.40 6.03
CA ARG A 19 -3.11 9.11 7.24
C ARG A 19 -2.55 7.91 7.98
N LYS A 20 -2.82 7.79 9.29
CA LYS A 20 -2.45 6.60 10.06
C LYS A 20 -3.32 5.41 9.62
N MET A 21 -2.70 4.29 9.25
CA MET A 21 -3.41 3.07 8.83
C MET A 21 -2.57 1.83 9.13
N PHE A 22 -3.18 0.79 9.72
CA PHE A 22 -2.52 -0.47 10.08
C PHE A 22 -1.23 -0.33 10.93
N GLY A 23 -1.18 0.68 11.80
CA GLY A 23 0.03 1.00 12.57
C GLY A 23 1.15 1.64 11.76
N GLY A 24 0.92 1.92 10.47
CA GLY A 24 1.80 2.64 9.57
C GLY A 24 1.09 3.81 8.90
N LYS A 25 1.35 4.01 7.61
CA LYS A 25 0.85 5.14 6.82
C LYS A 25 0.01 4.65 5.66
N GLY A 26 -1.18 5.21 5.48
CA GLY A 26 -1.95 5.13 4.24
C GLY A 26 -1.71 6.38 3.40
N ILE A 27 -1.48 6.20 2.11
CA ILE A 27 -1.15 7.23 1.13
C ILE A 27 -2.34 7.39 0.20
N TYR A 28 -2.84 8.62 0.10
CA TYR A 28 -4.05 8.95 -0.63
C TYR A 28 -3.80 10.04 -1.67
N PHE A 29 -4.28 9.83 -2.89
CA PHE A 29 -4.33 10.85 -3.93
C PHE A 29 -5.79 11.20 -4.21
N ASN A 30 -6.15 12.49 -4.14
CA ASN A 30 -7.53 12.96 -4.29
C ASN A 30 -8.57 12.17 -3.47
N GLY A 31 -8.19 11.77 -2.25
CA GLY A 31 -9.04 10.99 -1.35
C GLY A 31 -9.09 9.48 -1.62
N VAL A 32 -8.47 9.00 -2.70
CA VAL A 32 -8.39 7.57 -3.05
C VAL A 32 -7.10 6.99 -2.49
N ILE A 33 -7.20 5.84 -1.81
CA ILE A 33 -6.02 5.15 -1.28
C ILE A 33 -5.26 4.46 -2.42
N VAL A 34 -3.97 4.78 -2.54
CA VAL A 34 -3.11 4.29 -3.62
C VAL A 34 -1.94 3.44 -3.12
N ALA A 35 -1.52 3.62 -1.87
CA ALA A 35 -0.42 2.86 -1.29
C ALA A 35 -0.46 2.87 0.24
N ILE A 36 0.32 1.98 0.85
CA ILE A 36 0.57 1.97 2.29
C ILE A 36 2.06 1.81 2.59
N VAL A 37 2.51 2.35 3.72
CA VAL A 37 3.80 2.04 4.33
C VAL A 37 3.58 1.34 5.66
N VAL A 38 3.91 0.06 5.72
CA VAL A 38 3.75 -0.78 6.91
C VAL A 38 5.01 -1.64 7.06
N ARG A 39 5.49 -1.83 8.30
CA ARG A 39 6.70 -2.61 8.60
C ARG A 39 7.96 -2.17 7.82
N GLY A 40 8.01 -0.90 7.42
CA GLY A 40 9.14 -0.34 6.67
C GLY A 40 9.06 -0.53 5.15
N GLU A 41 8.06 -1.25 4.64
CA GLU A 41 7.86 -1.51 3.22
C GLU A 41 6.77 -0.59 2.65
N LEU A 42 7.01 -0.07 1.44
CA LEU A 42 6.00 0.64 0.64
C LEU A 42 5.33 -0.38 -0.29
N MET A 43 3.99 -0.42 -0.26
CA MET A 43 3.20 -1.35 -1.06
C MET A 43 2.10 -0.58 -1.78
N LEU A 44 1.98 -0.80 -3.09
CA LEU A 44 0.99 -0.14 -3.94
C LEU A 44 -0.31 -0.91 -3.90
N LYS A 45 -1.43 -0.20 -3.91
CA LYS A 45 -2.74 -0.85 -4.04
C LYS A 45 -2.84 -1.46 -5.44
N ALA A 46 -3.26 -2.72 -5.49
CA ALA A 46 -3.57 -3.40 -6.74
C ALA A 46 -5.06 -3.77 -6.79
N ASP A 47 -5.62 -3.72 -7.98
CA ASP A 47 -6.93 -4.24 -8.34
C ASP A 47 -6.80 -5.47 -9.25
N ALA A 48 -7.91 -5.92 -9.83
CA ALA A 48 -7.92 -7.11 -10.68
C ALA A 48 -7.12 -6.94 -11.99
N GLU A 49 -6.92 -5.69 -12.44
CA GLU A 49 -6.19 -5.40 -13.68
C GLU A 49 -4.69 -5.25 -13.42
N SER A 50 -4.31 -4.56 -12.35
CA SER A 50 -2.91 -4.28 -12.00
C SER A 50 -2.22 -5.40 -11.23
N ALA A 51 -2.95 -6.25 -10.50
CA ALA A 51 -2.34 -7.33 -9.71
C ALA A 51 -1.51 -8.33 -10.56
N PRO A 52 -2.00 -8.82 -11.73
CA PRO A 52 -1.19 -9.69 -12.60
C PRO A 52 0.09 -9.02 -13.09
N GLU A 53 0.06 -7.72 -13.38
CA GLU A 53 1.24 -6.98 -13.83
C GLU A 53 2.28 -6.86 -12.71
N PHE A 54 1.84 -6.60 -11.49
CA PHE A 54 2.72 -6.56 -10.32
C PHE A 54 3.32 -7.93 -10.01
N GLU A 55 2.54 -9.00 -10.09
CA GLU A 55 3.06 -10.37 -9.93
C GLU A 55 4.10 -10.70 -11.00
N ALA A 56 3.84 -10.36 -12.26
CA ALA A 56 4.79 -10.54 -13.37
C ALA A 56 6.08 -9.71 -13.18
N ALA A 57 6.00 -8.56 -12.52
CA ALA A 57 7.14 -7.73 -12.14
C ALA A 57 7.88 -8.22 -10.88
N GLY A 58 7.42 -9.32 -10.26
CA GLY A 58 8.04 -9.92 -9.07
C GLY A 58 7.62 -9.28 -7.74
N CYS A 59 6.56 -8.46 -7.74
CA CYS A 59 5.96 -7.95 -6.51
C CYS A 59 5.28 -9.08 -5.73
N ARG A 60 5.10 -8.87 -4.43
CA ARG A 60 4.46 -9.84 -3.53
C ARG A 60 3.25 -9.19 -2.87
N GLN A 61 2.11 -9.87 -2.92
CA GLN A 61 0.91 -9.44 -2.21
C GLN A 61 1.11 -9.60 -0.69
N TRP A 62 0.73 -8.57 0.06
CA TRP A 62 0.74 -8.60 1.51
C TRP A 62 -0.33 -9.56 2.04
N THR A 63 0.11 -10.52 2.85
CA THR A 63 -0.76 -11.41 3.60
C THR A 63 -0.49 -11.32 5.10
N TYR A 64 -1.52 -11.54 5.91
CA TYR A 64 -1.38 -11.67 7.36
C TYR A 64 -2.38 -12.66 7.93
N THR A 65 -2.06 -13.22 9.11
CA THR A 65 -2.96 -14.11 9.83
C THR A 65 -3.92 -13.29 10.69
N GLY A 66 -5.22 -13.35 10.37
CA GLY A 66 -6.26 -12.62 11.09
C GLY A 66 -6.44 -13.16 12.51
N SER A 67 -6.39 -12.28 13.51
CA SER A 67 -6.46 -12.63 14.94
C SER A 67 -7.78 -13.29 15.36
N ARG A 68 -8.88 -13.06 14.64
CA ARG A 68 -10.21 -13.57 14.98
C ARG A 68 -10.40 -15.07 14.69
N HIS A 69 -9.76 -15.59 13.63
CA HIS A 69 -10.00 -16.95 13.15
C HIS A 69 -8.72 -17.70 12.75
N GLY A 70 -7.54 -17.10 12.88
CA GLY A 70 -6.28 -17.70 12.45
C GLY A 70 -6.16 -17.90 10.94
N LYS A 71 -7.06 -17.30 10.14
CA LYS A 71 -7.08 -17.44 8.68
C LYS A 71 -6.10 -16.46 8.05
N LEU A 72 -5.43 -16.89 6.99
CA LEU A 72 -4.63 -16.02 6.13
C LEU A 72 -5.57 -15.07 5.38
N VAL A 73 -5.28 -13.78 5.45
CA VAL A 73 -6.00 -12.71 4.74
C VAL A 73 -5.03 -12.06 3.76
N ALA A 74 -5.43 -12.02 2.49
CA ALA A 74 -4.70 -11.31 1.45
C ALA A 74 -5.23 -9.88 1.34
N MET A 75 -4.34 -8.90 1.50
CA MET A 75 -4.67 -7.49 1.37
C MET A 75 -4.46 -7.04 -0.08
N PRO A 76 -5.14 -5.99 -0.56
CA PRO A 76 -5.00 -5.51 -1.93
C PRO A 76 -3.74 -4.63 -2.09
N TYR A 77 -2.64 -4.97 -1.41
CA TYR A 77 -1.37 -4.24 -1.40
C TYR A 77 -0.20 -5.21 -1.57
#